data_AF-A0A6P5WHM9-F1
#
_entry.id   AF-A0A6P5WHM9-F1
#
_cell.length_a   1.000
_cell.length_b   1.000
_cell.length_c   1.000
_cell.angle_alpha   90.00
_cell.angle_beta   90.00
_cell.angle_gamma   90.00
#
_symmetry.space_group_name_H-M   'P 1'
#
loop_
_entity.id
_entity.type
_entity.pdbx_description
1 polymer ?
#
loop_
_entity_poly.entity_id
_entity_poly.type
_entity_poly.pdbx_seq_one_letter_code
_entity_poly.pdbx_strand_id
1 'polypeptide(L)'
;MEEAGSDRTGCERLQKALCECHQRFGPGAIRDTACRHLNRALAECLVAVLCPEETEAVRTLCASGGTRLKRSQCQQAQLSLSVCISSLQQD
;
A
#
# COMPACT_ATOMS: atom_id res chain seq x y z
N MET A 1 -4.98 10.18 20.68
CA MET A 1 -4.77 10.78 19.34
C MET A 1 -3.27 10.81 19.11
N GLU A 2 -2.68 9.70 18.66
CA GLU A 2 -1.22 9.60 18.44
C GLU A 2 -0.88 8.35 17.60
N GLU A 3 -1.57 8.13 16.48
CA GLU A 3 -1.30 6.98 15.59
C GLU A 3 -0.80 7.43 14.19
N ALA A 4 -0.79 8.73 13.86
CA ALA A 4 -0.41 9.21 12.52
C ALA A 4 1.10 9.42 12.32
N GLY A 5 1.89 9.46 13.40
CA GLY A 5 3.34 9.70 13.36
C GLY A 5 4.18 8.45 13.10
N SER A 6 3.66 7.26 13.43
CA SER A 6 4.39 5.99 13.30
C SER A 6 4.46 5.54 11.84
N ASP A 7 3.35 5.63 11.10
CA ASP A 7 3.27 5.13 9.72
C ASP A 7 4.13 5.93 8.73
N ARG A 8 4.16 7.25 8.82
CA ARG A 8 5.00 8.09 7.94
C ARG A 8 6.48 7.78 8.09
N THR A 9 6.95 7.65 9.33
CA THR A 9 8.35 7.26 9.61
C THR A 9 8.64 5.81 9.19
N GLY A 10 7.64 4.94 9.19
CA GLY A 10 7.72 3.59 8.64
C GLY A 10 7.92 3.59 7.13
N CYS A 11 7.16 4.40 6.38
CA CYS A 11 7.29 4.51 4.94
C CYS A 11 8.66 5.11 4.54
N GLU A 12 9.16 6.10 5.27
CA GLU A 12 10.50 6.68 5.04
C GLU A 12 11.62 5.64 5.18
N ARG A 13 11.53 4.74 6.17
CA ARG A 13 12.49 3.64 6.35
C ARG A 13 12.44 2.66 5.17
N LEU A 14 11.25 2.32 4.70
CA LEU A 14 11.06 1.46 3.51
C LEU A 14 11.60 2.13 2.24
N GLN A 15 11.38 3.44 2.09
CA GLN A 15 11.92 4.22 0.99
C GLN A 15 13.44 4.18 0.99
N LYS A 16 14.07 4.41 2.14
CA LYS A 16 15.53 4.33 2.28
C LYS A 16 16.07 2.95 1.91
N ALA A 17 15.46 1.89 2.44
CA ALA A 17 15.85 0.51 2.13
C ALA A 17 15.70 0.18 0.62
N LEU A 18 14.64 0.68 -0.02
CA LEU A 18 14.44 0.52 -1.46
C LEU A 18 15.52 1.26 -2.26
N CYS A 19 15.87 2.50 -1.87
CA CYS A 19 16.95 3.26 -2.49
C CYS A 19 18.30 2.53 -2.38
N GLU A 20 18.63 1.98 -1.20
CA GLU A 20 19.84 1.17 -0.99
C GLU A 20 19.82 -0.10 -1.87
N CYS A 21 18.67 -0.76 -2.01
CA CYS A 21 18.52 -1.91 -2.91
C CYS A 21 18.76 -1.53 -4.38
N HIS A 22 18.22 -0.39 -4.84
CA HIS A 22 18.45 0.13 -6.19
C HIS A 22 19.88 0.58 -6.46
N GLN A 23 20.62 1.02 -5.42
CA GLN A 23 22.05 1.30 -5.56
C GLN A 23 22.87 0.01 -5.73
N ARG A 24 22.42 -1.08 -5.09
CA ARG A 24 23.10 -2.38 -5.14
C ARG A 24 22.90 -3.13 -6.45
N PHE A 25 21.73 -2.96 -7.07
CA PHE A 25 21.37 -3.57 -8.35
C PHE A 25 21.09 -2.48 -9.38
N GLY A 26 21.93 -2.37 -10.40
CA GLY A 26 21.70 -1.45 -11.53
C GLY A 26 20.34 -1.71 -12.23
N PRO A 27 19.85 -0.76 -13.05
CA PRO A 27 18.54 -0.89 -13.70
C PRO A 27 18.38 -2.19 -14.50
N GLY A 28 17.22 -2.84 -14.38
CA GLY A 28 16.87 -4.04 -15.14
C GLY A 28 16.13 -5.11 -14.31
N ALA A 29 15.82 -6.23 -14.95
CA ALA A 29 14.97 -7.29 -14.39
C ALA A 29 15.50 -7.90 -13.07
N ILE A 30 16.82 -7.88 -12.86
CA ILE A 30 17.47 -8.35 -11.63
C ILE A 30 17.10 -7.43 -10.47
N ARG A 31 17.22 -6.12 -10.65
CA ARG A 31 16.83 -5.12 -9.64
C ARG A 31 15.36 -5.24 -9.30
N ASP A 32 14.50 -5.30 -10.32
CA ASP A 32 13.06 -5.40 -10.11
C ASP A 32 12.72 -6.68 -9.31
N THR A 33 13.46 -7.76 -9.54
CA THR A 33 13.31 -9.00 -8.78
C THR A 33 13.83 -8.92 -7.36
N ALA A 34 15.05 -8.40 -7.17
CA ALA A 34 15.69 -8.31 -5.87
C ALA A 34 14.96 -7.33 -4.93
N CYS A 35 14.44 -6.22 -5.48
CA CYS A 35 13.83 -5.14 -4.71
C CYS A 35 12.28 -5.21 -4.66
N ARG A 36 11.67 -6.22 -5.28
CA ARG A 36 10.21 -6.33 -5.46
C ARG A 36 9.43 -6.25 -4.14
N HIS A 37 9.92 -6.89 -3.09
CA HIS A 37 9.27 -6.89 -1.77
C HIS A 37 9.33 -5.52 -1.08
N LEU A 38 10.46 -4.80 -1.18
CA LEU A 38 10.60 -3.45 -0.65
C LEU A 38 9.70 -2.47 -1.40
N ASN A 39 9.65 -2.59 -2.73
CA ASN A 39 8.78 -1.76 -3.56
C ASN A 39 7.31 -1.97 -3.21
N ARG A 40 6.88 -3.23 -3.07
CA ARG A 40 5.52 -3.57 -2.66
C ARG A 40 5.19 -3.05 -1.26
N ALA A 41 6.07 -3.27 -0.29
CA ALA A 41 5.86 -2.82 1.08
C ALA A 41 5.77 -1.29 1.17
N LEU A 42 6.62 -0.57 0.44
CA LEU A 42 6.57 0.89 0.37
C LEU A 42 5.25 1.37 -0.25
N ALA A 43 4.81 0.76 -1.36
CA ALA A 43 3.55 1.10 -1.99
C ALA A 43 2.36 0.87 -1.04
N GLU A 44 2.29 -0.29 -0.37
CA GLU A 44 1.26 -0.58 0.62
C GLU A 44 1.28 0.41 1.80
N CYS A 45 2.47 0.81 2.26
CA CYS A 45 2.62 1.82 3.32
C CYS A 45 2.10 3.19 2.90
N LEU A 46 2.50 3.67 1.71
CA LEU A 46 2.07 4.97 1.19
C LEU A 46 0.55 5.02 0.98
N VAL A 47 -0.05 3.95 0.45
CA VAL A 47 -1.50 3.84 0.29
C VAL A 47 -2.21 3.88 1.65
N ALA A 48 -1.67 3.20 2.67
CA ALA A 48 -2.23 3.26 4.02
C ALA A 48 -2.15 4.66 4.65
N VAL A 49 -1.10 5.43 4.36
CA VAL A 49 -0.95 6.81 4.84
C VAL A 49 -1.90 7.77 4.12
N LEU A 50 -2.08 7.59 2.81
CA LEU A 50 -2.84 8.51 1.96
C LEU A 50 -4.35 8.22 1.94
N CYS A 51 -4.73 6.94 1.98
CA CYS A 51 -6.11 6.45 1.99
C CYS A 51 -6.35 5.53 3.20
N PRO A 52 -6.26 6.05 4.44
CA PRO A 52 -6.25 5.21 5.64
C PRO A 52 -7.57 4.48 5.86
N GLU A 53 -8.72 5.14 5.66
CA GLU A 53 -10.04 4.56 5.90
C GLU A 53 -10.35 3.47 4.89
N GLU A 54 -10.10 3.72 3.60
CA GLU A 54 -10.31 2.75 2.54
C GLU A 54 -9.37 1.55 2.66
N THR A 55 -8.11 1.79 3.05
CA THR A 55 -7.13 0.73 3.30
C THR A 55 -7.59 -0.17 4.45
N GLU A 56 -8.05 0.41 5.55
CA GLU A 56 -8.54 -0.36 6.69
C GLU A 56 -9.85 -1.11 6.37
N ALA A 57 -10.75 -0.48 5.60
CA ALA A 57 -11.96 -1.13 5.11
C ALA A 57 -11.63 -2.37 4.26
N VAL A 58 -10.65 -2.26 3.34
CA VAL A 58 -10.18 -3.40 2.54
C VAL A 58 -9.56 -4.48 3.45
N ARG A 59 -8.71 -4.12 4.41
CA ARG A 59 -8.11 -5.08 5.36
C ARG A 59 -9.18 -5.85 6.13
N THR A 60 -10.17 -5.17 6.66
CA THR A 60 -11.23 -5.77 7.47
C THR A 60 -12.22 -6.60 6.63
N LEU A 61 -12.68 -6.07 5.49
CA LEU A 61 -13.74 -6.69 4.70
C LEU A 61 -13.23 -7.79 3.75
N CYS A 62 -11.99 -7.69 3.27
CA CYS A 62 -11.42 -8.63 2.31
C CYS A 62 -10.55 -9.74 2.93
N ALA A 63 -10.33 -9.73 4.25
CA ALA A 63 -9.50 -10.75 4.93
C ALA A 63 -10.03 -12.19 4.81
N SER A 64 -11.30 -12.39 4.42
CA SER A 64 -11.90 -13.72 4.29
C SER A 64 -12.89 -13.80 3.13
N GLY A 65 -12.95 -14.96 2.45
CA GLY A 65 -13.89 -15.20 1.34
C GLY A 65 -15.39 -15.19 1.73
N GLY A 66 -15.67 -15.29 3.02
CA GLY A 66 -16.92 -14.92 3.70
C GLY A 66 -18.25 -15.31 3.03
N THR A 67 -19.32 -14.62 3.46
CA THR A 67 -20.65 -14.72 2.85
C THR A 67 -20.71 -13.92 1.55
N ARG A 68 -21.78 -14.10 0.76
CA ARG A 68 -22.03 -13.27 -0.44
C ARG A 68 -22.01 -11.78 -0.11
N LEU A 69 -22.60 -11.40 1.02
CA LEU A 69 -22.62 -10.01 1.50
C LEU A 69 -21.19 -9.50 1.79
N LYS A 70 -20.37 -10.26 2.53
CA LYS A 70 -18.97 -9.87 2.79
C LYS A 70 -18.18 -9.69 1.49
N ARG A 71 -18.39 -10.54 0.49
CA ARG A 71 -17.73 -10.38 -0.82
C ARG A 71 -18.14 -9.09 -1.53
N SER A 72 -19.43 -8.76 -1.53
CA SER A 72 -19.91 -7.50 -2.10
C SER A 72 -19.37 -6.28 -1.35
N GLN A 73 -19.27 -6.35 -0.01
CA GLN A 73 -18.67 -5.30 0.81
C GLN A 73 -17.17 -5.14 0.53
N CYS A 74 -16.42 -6.25 0.38
CA CYS A 74 -15.01 -6.21 -0.02
C CYS A 74 -14.84 -5.58 -1.41
N GLN A 75 -15.66 -5.94 -2.40
CA GLN A 75 -15.63 -5.32 -3.72
C GLN A 75 -15.88 -3.81 -3.66
N GLN A 76 -16.86 -3.38 -2.86
CA GLN A 76 -17.13 -1.96 -2.66
C GLN A 76 -15.94 -1.24 -2.00
N ALA A 77 -15.31 -1.84 -1.00
CA ALA A 77 -14.13 -1.28 -0.35
C ALA A 77 -12.94 -1.13 -1.32
N GLN A 78 -12.72 -2.12 -2.20
CA GLN A 78 -11.68 -2.06 -3.23
C GLN A 78 -11.95 -0.93 -4.25
N LEU A 79 -13.20 -0.72 -4.63
CA LEU A 79 -13.59 0.39 -5.50
C LEU A 79 -13.35 1.74 -4.81
N SER A 80 -13.77 1.89 -3.55
CA SER A 80 -13.53 3.11 -2.76
C SER A 80 -12.03 3.43 -2.66
N LEU A 81 -11.19 2.42 -2.35
CA LEU A 81 -9.74 2.60 -2.31
C LEU A 81 -9.18 3.06 -3.65
N SER A 82 -9.67 2.47 -4.74
CA SER A 82 -9.23 2.82 -6.10
C SER A 82 -9.58 4.28 -6.43
N VAL A 83 -10.77 4.76 -6.03
CA VAL A 83 -11.18 6.16 -6.19
C VAL A 83 -10.27 7.10 -5.41
N CYS A 84 -9.98 6.80 -4.13
CA CYS A 84 -9.07 7.62 -3.31
C CYS A 84 -7.67 7.74 -3.95
N ILE A 85 -7.10 6.62 -4.40
CA ILE A 85 -5.79 6.62 -5.08
C ILE A 85 -5.85 7.45 -6.36
N SER A 86 -6.91 7.32 -7.16
CA SER A 86 -7.05 8.09 -8.40
C SER A 86 -7.20 9.58 -8.16
N SER A 87 -7.94 10.02 -7.13
CA SER A 87 -8.04 11.45 -6.81
C SER A 87 -6.68 12.06 -6.50
N LEU A 88 -5.82 11.36 -5.76
CA LEU A 88 -4.48 11.81 -5.40
C LEU A 88 -3.50 11.86 -6.59
N GLN A 89 -3.82 11.20 -7.71
CA GLN A 89 -3.01 11.24 -8.92
C GLN A 89 -3.38 12.40 -9.86
N GLN A 90 -4.53 13.05 -9.63
CA GLN A 90 -5.00 14.17 -10.45
C GLN A 90 -4.68 15.55 -9.83
N ASP A 91 -4.23 15.58 -8.57
CA ASP A 91 -3.68 16.77 -7.88
C ASP A 91 -2.16 16.90 -8.14
#